data_AF-A0A822XF67-F1
#
_entry.id   AF-A0A822XF67-F1
#
_cell.length_a   1.000
_cell.length_b   1.000
_cell.length_c   1.000
_cell.angle_alpha   90.00
_cell.angle_beta   90.00
_cell.angle_gamma   90.00
#
_symmetry.space_group_name_H-M   'P 1'
#
loop_
_entity.id
_entity.type
_entity.pdbx_description
1 polymer ?
#
loop_
_entity_poly.entity_id
_entity_poly.type
_entity_poly.pdbx_seq_one_letter_code
_entity_poly.pdbx_strand_id
1 'polypeptide(L)'
;MSSAQDPFYIVKEEIQESIDKLQSTFHQWERAPSNTGEQVHLTKELLASCESIEWQVDELDKAIAVAARDPAWYGIDEIELDKRRRWTSMARTQVATVRKAVEAQKEQNSTVTSGLNGTRQELMRLPGDRYTAKSQYMSQDDDDFITSESDRQMLLIKQQDEELDELSASVQRIGGVGLTIHEELLGQEKILEDLSLEMDSTSNRLDFVQVALHI
;
A
#
# COMPACT_ATOMS: atom_id res chain seq x y z
N MET A 1 33.20 -6.55 -2.33
CA MET A 1 32.26 -5.99 -1.34
C MET A 1 31.54 -7.15 -0.66
N SER A 2 31.52 -7.21 0.66
CA SER A 2 30.73 -8.23 1.37
C SER A 2 29.25 -7.98 1.11
N SER A 3 28.49 -9.02 0.76
CA SER A 3 27.05 -8.96 0.48
C SER A 3 26.23 -8.26 1.58
N ALA A 4 26.71 -8.24 2.82
CA ALA A 4 26.08 -7.62 3.98
C ALA A 4 26.17 -6.08 4.03
N GLN A 5 26.93 -5.45 3.12
CA GLN A 5 27.11 -3.99 3.09
C GLN A 5 26.57 -3.35 1.81
N ASP A 6 25.93 -4.16 0.97
CA ASP A 6 25.27 -3.70 -0.23
C ASP A 6 23.87 -3.16 0.15
N PRO A 7 23.55 -1.90 -0.19
CA PRO A 7 22.24 -1.30 0.06
C PRO A 7 21.07 -2.15 -0.43
N PHE A 8 21.27 -2.90 -1.52
CA PHE A 8 20.24 -3.81 -2.02
C PHE A 8 19.81 -4.85 -0.99
N TYR A 9 20.77 -5.47 -0.28
CA TYR A 9 20.46 -6.55 0.66
C TYR A 9 19.79 -6.03 1.93
N ILE A 10 20.12 -4.80 2.34
CA ILE A 10 19.47 -4.12 3.47
C ILE A 10 18.00 -3.86 3.12
N VAL A 11 17.74 -3.21 1.99
CA VAL A 11 16.37 -2.90 1.54
C VAL A 11 15.58 -4.19 1.26
N LYS A 12 16.24 -5.22 0.72
CA LYS A 12 15.64 -6.54 0.52
C LYS A 12 15.17 -7.15 1.84
N GLU A 13 15.97 -7.08 2.90
CA GLU A 13 15.60 -7.58 4.22
C GLU A 13 14.40 -6.80 4.79
N GLU A 14 14.39 -5.48 4.70
CA GLU A 14 13.27 -4.64 5.14
C GLU A 14 11.96 -4.94 4.38
N ILE A 15 12.05 -5.12 3.06
CA ILE A 15 10.90 -5.51 2.23
C ILE A 15 10.45 -6.94 2.60
N GLN A 16 11.37 -7.86 2.85
CA GLN A 16 11.03 -9.22 3.25
C GLN A 16 10.31 -9.23 4.60
N GLU A 17 10.76 -8.48 5.59
CA GLU A 17 10.06 -8.32 6.87
C GLU A 17 8.65 -7.73 6.69
N SER A 18 8.51 -6.77 5.76
CA SER A 18 7.20 -6.20 5.41
C SER A 18 6.28 -7.23 4.75
N ILE A 19 6.80 -8.09 3.88
CA ILE A 19 6.06 -9.22 3.28
C ILE A 19 5.66 -10.24 4.35
N ASP A 20 6.56 -10.58 5.27
CA ASP A 20 6.27 -11.54 6.34
C ASP A 20 5.19 -11.00 7.29
N LYS A 21 5.21 -9.70 7.58
CA LYS A 21 4.14 -9.00 8.30
C LYS A 21 2.83 -9.01 7.51
N LEU A 22 2.86 -8.70 6.20
CA LEU A 22 1.69 -8.76 5.32
C LEU A 22 1.05 -10.15 5.34
N GLN A 23 1.84 -11.22 5.23
CA GLN A 23 1.36 -12.59 5.30
C GLN A 23 0.75 -12.94 6.66
N SER A 24 1.35 -12.46 7.75
CA SER A 24 0.83 -12.64 9.11
C SER A 24 -0.54 -11.97 9.27
N THR A 25 -0.69 -10.73 8.81
CA THR A 25 -1.96 -10.00 8.79
C THR A 25 -2.97 -10.67 7.88
N PHE A 26 -2.54 -11.25 6.74
CA PHE A 26 -3.42 -11.97 5.82
C PHE A 26 -3.99 -13.24 6.45
N HIS A 27 -3.18 -14.02 7.16
CA HIS A 27 -3.65 -15.19 7.90
C HIS A 27 -4.58 -14.81 9.06
N GLN A 28 -4.37 -13.66 9.71
CA GLN A 28 -5.30 -13.14 10.71
C GLN A 28 -6.64 -12.77 10.08
N TRP A 29 -6.61 -12.11 8.93
CA TRP A 29 -7.80 -11.73 8.15
C TRP A 29 -8.57 -12.95 7.62
N GLU A 30 -7.89 -14.01 7.19
CA GLU A 30 -8.50 -15.26 6.72
C GLU A 30 -9.23 -16.02 7.84
N ARG A 31 -8.74 -15.91 9.09
CA ARG A 31 -9.39 -16.49 10.27
C ARG A 31 -10.51 -15.62 10.85
N ALA A 32 -10.53 -14.33 10.52
CA ALA A 32 -11.53 -13.41 11.03
C ALA A 32 -12.90 -13.72 10.40
N PRO A 33 -13.98 -13.80 11.19
CA PRO A 33 -15.31 -14.06 10.67
C PRO A 33 -15.75 -12.96 9.72
N SER A 34 -16.30 -13.37 8.57
CA SER A 34 -16.78 -12.47 7.54
C SER A 34 -17.75 -11.43 8.10
N ASN A 35 -17.61 -10.18 7.66
CA ASN A 35 -18.51 -9.07 7.97
C ASN A 35 -18.36 -8.42 9.37
N THR A 36 -17.19 -8.61 10.02
CA THR A 36 -16.84 -7.91 11.26
C THR A 36 -16.09 -6.61 10.95
N GLY A 37 -16.29 -5.54 11.73
CA GLY A 37 -15.53 -4.28 11.57
C GLY A 37 -14.01 -4.48 11.58
N GLU A 38 -13.55 -5.46 12.34
CA GLU A 38 -12.15 -5.94 12.36
C GLU A 38 -11.69 -6.46 10.98
N GLN A 39 -12.52 -7.22 10.27
CA GLN A 39 -12.19 -7.72 8.93
C GLN A 39 -12.07 -6.56 7.92
N VAL A 40 -12.96 -5.57 8.01
CA VAL A 40 -12.90 -4.37 7.14
C VAL A 40 -11.62 -3.58 7.40
N HIS A 41 -11.25 -3.39 8.67
CA HIS A 41 -10.00 -2.73 9.04
C HIS A 41 -8.78 -3.49 8.51
N LEU A 42 -8.70 -4.81 8.76
CA LEU A 42 -7.61 -5.66 8.26
C LEU A 42 -7.53 -5.67 6.74
N THR A 43 -8.66 -5.62 6.03
CA THR A 43 -8.70 -5.51 4.56
C THR A 43 -8.03 -4.21 4.10
N LYS A 44 -8.37 -3.07 4.72
CA LYS A 44 -7.76 -1.77 4.39
C LYS A 44 -6.26 -1.78 4.68
N GLU A 45 -5.85 -2.31 5.83
CA GLU A 45 -4.44 -2.42 6.23
C GLU A 45 -3.64 -3.31 5.26
N LEU A 46 -4.21 -4.44 4.83
CA LEU A 46 -3.60 -5.33 3.85
C LEU A 46 -3.43 -4.66 2.49
N LEU A 47 -4.43 -3.92 2.01
CA LEU A 47 -4.33 -3.21 0.73
C LEU A 47 -3.27 -2.10 0.79
N ALA A 48 -3.26 -1.30 1.86
CA ALA A 48 -2.24 -0.27 2.05
C ALA A 48 -0.82 -0.85 2.14
N SER A 49 -0.68 -1.98 2.86
CA SER A 49 0.59 -2.71 2.96
C SER A 49 1.02 -3.29 1.60
N CYS A 50 0.09 -3.82 0.81
CA CYS A 50 0.38 -4.29 -0.56
C CYS A 50 0.87 -3.15 -1.45
N GLU A 51 0.18 -2.00 -1.46
CA GLU A 51 0.59 -0.83 -2.26
C GLU A 51 1.97 -0.30 -1.85
N SER A 52 2.23 -0.24 -0.53
CA SER A 52 3.53 0.19 -0.01
C SER A 52 4.66 -0.75 -0.45
N ILE A 53 4.46 -2.07 -0.34
CA ILE A 53 5.48 -3.05 -0.73
C ILE A 53 5.64 -3.08 -2.26
N GLU A 54 4.55 -3.02 -3.04
CA GLU A 54 4.61 -2.93 -4.50
C GLU A 54 5.47 -1.74 -4.94
N TRP A 55 5.27 -0.57 -4.34
CA TRP A 55 6.07 0.62 -4.62
C TRP A 55 7.56 0.41 -4.27
N GLN A 56 7.88 -0.16 -3.11
CA GLN A 56 9.26 -0.43 -2.71
C GLN A 56 9.97 -1.41 -3.65
N VAL A 57 9.26 -2.48 -4.05
CA VAL A 57 9.77 -3.49 -5.00
C VAL A 57 9.99 -2.87 -6.38
N ASP A 58 9.11 -1.97 -6.82
CA ASP A 58 9.23 -1.24 -8.09
C ASP A 58 10.43 -0.30 -8.10
N GLU A 59 10.68 0.40 -6.98
CA GLU A 59 11.85 1.27 -6.85
C GLU A 59 13.15 0.46 -6.85
N LEU A 60 13.15 -0.69 -6.17
CA LEU A 60 14.29 -1.61 -6.20
C LEU A 60 14.54 -2.17 -7.61
N ASP A 61 13.49 -2.44 -8.40
CA ASP A 61 13.62 -2.89 -9.79
C ASP A 61 14.26 -1.81 -10.68
N LYS A 62 13.92 -0.53 -10.49
CA LYS A 62 14.58 0.59 -11.18
C LYS A 62 16.06 0.68 -10.82
N ALA A 63 16.40 0.50 -9.54
CA ALA A 63 17.79 0.49 -9.09
C ALA A 63 18.58 -0.66 -9.75
N ILE A 64 17.99 -1.87 -9.83
CA ILE A 64 18.58 -3.00 -10.56
C ILE A 64 18.74 -2.66 -12.05
N ALA A 65 17.76 -2.00 -12.67
CA ALA A 65 17.83 -1.63 -14.07
C ALA A 65 18.96 -0.62 -14.35
N VAL A 66 19.20 0.34 -13.46
CA VAL A 66 20.34 1.27 -13.55
C VAL A 66 21.66 0.51 -13.39
N ALA A 67 21.77 -0.34 -12.37
CA ALA A 67 22.96 -1.15 -12.14
C ALA A 67 23.29 -2.10 -13.31
N ALA A 68 22.27 -2.59 -14.02
CA ALA A 68 22.42 -3.46 -15.17
C ALA A 68 22.96 -2.74 -16.43
N ARG A 69 22.89 -1.40 -16.49
CA ARG A 69 23.44 -0.64 -17.64
C ARG A 69 24.95 -0.58 -17.59
N ASP A 70 25.52 -0.40 -16.40
CA ASP A 70 26.97 -0.34 -16.19
C ASP A 70 27.43 -1.23 -15.01
N PRO A 71 27.33 -2.57 -15.11
CA PRO A 71 27.60 -3.48 -14.00
C PRO A 71 29.03 -3.37 -13.43
N ALA A 72 29.99 -3.03 -14.30
CA ALA A 72 31.40 -2.87 -13.93
C ALA A 72 31.65 -1.68 -12.98
N TRP A 73 30.83 -0.62 -13.04
CA TRP A 73 30.95 0.54 -12.15
C TRP A 73 30.50 0.20 -10.73
N TYR A 74 29.52 -0.70 -10.59
CA TYR A 74 28.98 -1.15 -9.31
C TYR A 74 29.68 -2.41 -8.77
N GLY A 75 30.55 -3.05 -9.56
CA GLY A 75 31.21 -4.31 -9.18
C GLY A 75 30.23 -5.47 -8.99
N ILE A 76 29.12 -5.48 -9.74
CA ILE A 76 28.06 -6.49 -9.66
C ILE A 76 28.19 -7.44 -10.86
N ASP A 77 28.17 -8.74 -10.58
CA ASP A 77 28.19 -9.79 -11.61
C ASP A 77 26.80 -10.00 -12.25
N GLU A 78 26.76 -10.50 -13.48
CA GLU A 78 25.51 -10.77 -14.20
C GLU A 78 24.65 -11.82 -13.46
N ILE A 79 25.32 -12.81 -12.85
CA ILE A 79 24.69 -13.81 -11.98
C ILE A 79 24.00 -13.16 -10.78
N GLU A 80 24.62 -12.12 -10.22
CA GLU A 80 24.09 -11.40 -9.07
C GLU A 80 22.91 -10.53 -9.47
N LEU A 81 22.98 -9.80 -10.60
CA LEU A 81 21.84 -9.07 -11.15
C LEU A 81 20.64 -9.99 -11.41
N ASP A 82 20.87 -11.18 -11.96
CA ASP A 82 19.83 -12.17 -12.19
C ASP A 82 19.14 -12.63 -10.90
N LYS A 83 19.91 -12.85 -9.81
CA LYS A 83 19.33 -13.17 -8.50
C LYS A 83 18.44 -12.04 -7.99
N ARG A 84 18.88 -10.78 -8.14
CA ARG A 84 18.10 -9.59 -7.73
C ARG A 84 16.78 -9.52 -8.50
N ARG A 85 16.84 -9.62 -9.83
CA ARG A 85 15.64 -9.61 -10.70
C ARG A 85 14.66 -10.72 -10.34
N ARG A 86 15.16 -11.94 -10.12
CA ARG A 86 14.32 -13.09 -9.73
C ARG A 86 13.62 -12.85 -8.40
N TRP A 87 14.35 -12.35 -7.40
CA TRP A 87 13.77 -12.06 -6.09
C TRP A 87 12.70 -10.96 -6.18
N THR A 88 12.98 -9.85 -6.87
CA THR A 88 12.02 -8.75 -7.09
C THR A 88 10.74 -9.24 -7.77
N SER A 89 10.88 -10.10 -8.80
CA SER A 89 9.74 -10.70 -9.49
C SER A 89 8.92 -11.64 -8.58
N MET A 90 9.59 -12.43 -7.73
CA MET A 90 8.93 -13.28 -6.74
C MET A 90 8.18 -12.44 -5.69
N ALA A 91 8.77 -11.36 -5.20
CA ALA A 91 8.16 -10.46 -4.23
C ALA A 91 6.87 -9.83 -4.80
N ARG A 92 6.94 -9.28 -6.02
CA ARG A 92 5.76 -8.75 -6.74
C ARG A 92 4.65 -9.79 -6.87
N THR A 93 5.00 -11.04 -7.22
CA THR A 93 4.02 -12.12 -7.39
C THR A 93 3.34 -12.49 -6.07
N GLN A 94 4.08 -12.51 -4.96
CA GLN A 94 3.54 -12.77 -3.63
C GLN A 94 2.53 -11.70 -3.22
N VAL A 95 2.90 -10.42 -3.33
CA VAL A 95 2.02 -9.30 -2.97
C VAL A 95 0.77 -9.26 -3.85
N ALA A 96 0.92 -9.44 -5.16
CA ALA A 96 -0.20 -9.50 -6.09
C ALA A 96 -1.17 -10.65 -5.77
N THR A 97 -0.66 -11.79 -5.29
CA THR A 97 -1.50 -12.93 -4.88
C THR A 97 -2.34 -12.59 -3.65
N VAL A 98 -1.73 -11.98 -2.63
CA VAL A 98 -2.42 -11.53 -1.40
C VAL A 98 -3.48 -10.48 -1.76
N ARG A 99 -3.11 -9.46 -2.53
CA ARG A 99 -4.02 -8.40 -2.98
C ARG A 99 -5.24 -8.97 -3.69
N LYS A 100 -5.03 -9.85 -4.66
CA LYS A 100 -6.12 -10.48 -5.42
C LYS A 100 -7.04 -11.33 -4.54
N ALA A 101 -6.50 -12.02 -3.55
CA ALA A 101 -7.31 -12.79 -2.59
C ALA A 101 -8.20 -11.88 -1.73
N VAL A 102 -7.64 -10.76 -1.25
CA VAL A 102 -8.38 -9.75 -0.46
C VAL A 102 -9.48 -9.09 -1.29
N GLU A 103 -9.20 -8.72 -2.55
CA GLU A 103 -10.17 -8.12 -3.46
C GLU A 103 -11.31 -9.09 -3.83
N ALA A 104 -11.01 -10.36 -4.11
CA ALA A 104 -12.03 -11.36 -4.44
C ALA A 104 -13.02 -11.60 -3.29
N GLN A 105 -12.57 -11.56 -2.04
CA GLN A 105 -13.44 -11.71 -0.86
C GLN A 105 -14.29 -10.46 -0.59
N LYS A 106 -13.76 -9.27 -0.88
CA LYS A 106 -14.52 -8.02 -0.84
C LYS A 106 -15.68 -8.06 -1.83
N GLU A 107 -15.44 -8.51 -3.06
CA GLU A 107 -16.49 -8.65 -4.09
C GLU A 107 -17.60 -9.61 -3.65
N GLN A 108 -17.25 -10.76 -3.07
CA GLN A 108 -18.22 -11.73 -2.54
C GLN A 108 -19.11 -11.13 -1.45
N ASN A 109 -18.52 -10.38 -0.50
CA ASN A 109 -19.28 -9.70 0.55
C ASN A 109 -20.18 -8.56 0.01
N SER A 110 -19.74 -7.83 -1.02
CA SER A 110 -20.57 -6.80 -1.68
C SER A 110 -21.74 -7.38 -2.49
N THR A 111 -21.58 -8.55 -3.12
CA THR A 111 -22.70 -9.22 -3.82
C THR A 111 -23.79 -9.75 -2.89
N VAL A 112 -23.44 -10.17 -1.67
CA VAL A 112 -24.43 -10.65 -0.68
C VAL A 112 -25.34 -9.50 -0.19
N THR A 113 -24.81 -8.28 -0.03
CA THR A 113 -25.60 -7.10 0.35
C THR A 113 -26.42 -6.55 -0.82
N SER A 114 -25.90 -6.60 -2.06
CA SER A 114 -26.66 -6.23 -3.26
C SER A 114 -27.77 -7.24 -3.62
N GLY A 115 -27.59 -8.53 -3.33
CA GLY A 115 -28.60 -9.58 -3.57
C GLY A 115 -29.88 -9.40 -2.74
N LEU A 116 -29.76 -8.88 -1.52
CA LEU A 116 -30.89 -8.60 -0.63
C LEU A 116 -31.70 -7.36 -1.07
N ASN A 117 -31.01 -6.36 -1.63
CA ASN A 117 -31.67 -5.16 -2.19
C ASN A 117 -32.37 -5.43 -3.52
N GLY A 118 -31.83 -6.32 -4.35
CA GLY A 118 -32.48 -6.75 -5.61
C GLY A 118 -33.80 -7.51 -5.38
N THR A 119 -33.85 -8.38 -4.36
CA THR A 119 -35.09 -9.09 -4.01
C THR A 119 -36.14 -8.15 -3.39
N ARG A 120 -35.73 -7.12 -2.64
CA ARG A 120 -36.65 -6.13 -2.05
C ARG A 120 -37.26 -5.20 -3.10
N GLN A 121 -36.51 -4.89 -4.16
CA GLN A 121 -36.97 -4.00 -5.24
C GLN A 121 -37.93 -4.71 -6.22
N GLU A 122 -37.73 -6.01 -6.47
CA GLU A 122 -38.67 -6.85 -7.23
C GLU A 122 -39.99 -7.07 -6.47
N LEU A 123 -39.95 -7.20 -5.13
CA LEU A 123 -41.15 -7.35 -4.29
C LEU A 123 -41.95 -6.06 -4.07
N MET A 124 -41.40 -4.88 -4.39
CA MET A 124 -42.14 -3.60 -4.38
C MET A 124 -42.80 -3.24 -5.72
N ARG A 125 -42.53 -3.98 -6.80
CA ARG A 125 -43.27 -3.81 -8.07
C ARG A 125 -44.55 -4.62 -8.01
N LEU A 126 -45.63 -4.01 -7.52
CA LEU A 126 -46.98 -4.57 -7.62
C LEU A 126 -47.46 -4.62 -9.09
N PRO A 127 -47.90 -5.78 -9.61
CA PRO A 127 -48.96 -5.86 -10.60
C PRO A 127 -50.31 -5.90 -9.87
N GLY A 128 -51.28 -5.14 -10.39
CA GLY A 128 -52.54 -4.89 -9.72
C GLY A 128 -53.39 -6.11 -9.38
N ASP A 129 -54.10 -5.92 -8.28
CA ASP A 129 -55.49 -6.27 -8.02
C ASP A 129 -55.84 -7.70 -7.53
N ARG A 130 -56.58 -7.66 -6.40
CA ARG A 130 -57.51 -8.64 -5.83
C ARG A 130 -56.98 -9.65 -4.80
N TYR A 131 -57.80 -9.73 -3.75
CA TYR A 131 -57.96 -10.79 -2.75
C TYR A 131 -57.33 -10.57 -1.36
N THR A 132 -58.21 -10.09 -0.47
CA THR A 132 -58.52 -10.66 0.86
C THR A 132 -57.46 -10.60 1.96
N ALA A 133 -57.72 -9.69 2.90
CA ALA A 133 -57.88 -9.95 4.33
C ALA A 133 -57.24 -11.25 4.87
N LYS A 134 -56.09 -11.11 5.55
CA LYS A 134 -55.67 -11.83 6.79
C LYS A 134 -54.15 -11.74 6.97
N SER A 135 -53.63 -10.60 7.43
CA SER A 135 -52.32 -10.54 8.10
C SER A 135 -52.16 -9.19 8.81
N GLN A 136 -52.58 -9.10 10.07
CA GLN A 136 -52.48 -7.86 10.86
C GLN A 136 -51.69 -8.06 12.17
N TYR A 137 -50.98 -9.18 12.31
CA TYR A 137 -50.26 -9.52 13.55
C TYR A 137 -48.80 -9.95 13.36
N MET A 138 -48.23 -9.76 12.16
CA MET A 138 -46.81 -10.07 11.90
C MET A 138 -46.00 -8.89 11.37
N SER A 139 -46.61 -7.73 11.13
CA SER A 139 -45.93 -6.58 10.49
C SER A 139 -45.34 -5.56 11.47
N GLN A 140 -45.65 -5.66 12.77
CA GLN A 140 -45.27 -4.64 13.74
C GLN A 140 -43.88 -4.89 14.37
N ASP A 141 -43.47 -6.15 14.53
CA ASP A 141 -42.11 -6.50 14.99
C ASP A 141 -41.07 -6.31 13.86
N ASP A 142 -41.46 -6.51 12.61
CA ASP A 142 -40.58 -6.31 11.45
C ASP A 142 -40.26 -4.81 11.22
N ASP A 143 -41.21 -3.91 11.46
CA ASP A 143 -40.99 -2.46 11.31
C ASP A 143 -40.01 -1.91 12.36
N ASP A 144 -40.09 -2.36 13.62
CA ASP A 144 -39.21 -1.90 14.70
C ASP A 144 -37.77 -2.44 14.54
N PHE A 145 -37.64 -3.64 13.99
CA PHE A 145 -36.35 -4.18 13.60
C PHE A 145 -35.74 -3.37 12.44
N ILE A 146 -36.52 -3.05 11.40
CA ILE A 146 -36.07 -2.28 10.23
C ILE A 146 -35.65 -0.85 10.62
N THR A 147 -36.40 -0.18 11.50
CA THR A 147 -36.03 1.17 11.98
C THR A 147 -34.75 1.13 12.81
N SER A 148 -34.60 0.18 13.72
CA SER A 148 -33.38 0.04 14.53
C SER A 148 -32.13 -0.27 13.70
N GLU A 149 -32.29 -1.07 12.64
CA GLU A 149 -31.20 -1.48 11.74
C GLU A 149 -30.80 -0.32 10.80
N SER A 150 -31.78 0.45 10.31
CA SER A 150 -31.57 1.69 9.56
C SER A 150 -30.81 2.75 10.36
N ASP A 151 -31.20 2.98 11.62
CA ASP A 151 -30.55 3.96 12.49
C ASP A 151 -29.09 3.55 12.79
N ARG A 152 -28.85 2.25 12.95
CA ARG A 152 -27.50 1.71 13.13
C ARG A 152 -26.63 1.92 11.88
N GLN A 153 -27.17 1.69 10.69
CA GLN A 153 -26.44 1.95 9.43
C GLN A 153 -26.14 3.45 9.26
N MET A 154 -27.08 4.33 9.61
CA MET A 154 -26.88 5.78 9.54
C MET A 154 -25.75 6.25 10.47
N LEU A 155 -25.66 5.70 11.69
CA LEU A 155 -24.56 5.99 12.60
C LEU A 155 -23.21 5.51 12.06
N LEU A 156 -23.19 4.33 11.43
CA LEU A 156 -21.97 3.78 10.84
C LEU A 156 -21.46 4.64 9.67
N ILE A 157 -22.37 5.13 8.81
CA ILE A 157 -22.02 6.01 7.67
C ILE A 157 -21.49 7.35 8.17
N LYS A 158 -22.14 7.94 9.19
CA LYS A 158 -21.63 9.18 9.80
C LYS A 158 -20.23 9.03 10.38
N GLN A 159 -19.97 7.92 11.07
CA GLN A 159 -18.66 7.65 11.65
C GLN A 159 -17.60 7.46 10.56
N GLN A 160 -17.95 6.82 9.44
CA GLN A 160 -17.05 6.70 8.29
C GLN A 160 -16.77 8.03 7.61
N ASP A 161 -17.77 8.92 7.48
CA ASP A 161 -17.56 10.26 6.91
C ASP A 161 -16.61 11.10 7.79
N GLU A 162 -16.76 11.02 9.12
CA GLU A 162 -15.87 11.71 10.06
C GLU A 162 -14.43 11.18 9.99
N GLU A 163 -14.25 9.87 9.82
CA GLU A 163 -12.94 9.25 9.59
C GLU A 163 -12.32 9.64 8.22
N LEU A 164 -13.14 9.79 7.18
CA LEU A 164 -12.67 10.24 5.85
C LEU A 164 -12.19 11.70 5.88
N ASP A 165 -12.86 12.56 6.64
CA ASP A 165 -12.43 13.93 6.85
C ASP A 165 -11.09 14.00 7.61
N GLU A 166 -10.90 13.14 8.62
CA GLU A 166 -9.62 13.04 9.34
C GLU A 166 -8.49 12.49 8.47
N LEU A 167 -8.78 11.49 7.64
CA LEU A 167 -7.82 10.96 6.65
C LEU A 167 -7.44 12.02 5.62
N SER A 168 -8.42 12.78 5.11
CA SER A 168 -8.19 13.90 4.19
C SER A 168 -7.26 14.95 4.80
N ALA A 169 -7.50 15.33 6.06
CA ALA A 169 -6.63 16.24 6.80
C ALA A 169 -5.22 15.66 6.98
N SER A 170 -5.09 14.35 7.21
CA SER A 170 -3.81 13.66 7.34
C SER A 170 -3.04 13.62 6.02
N VAL A 171 -3.72 13.37 4.89
CA VAL A 171 -3.13 13.41 3.54
C VAL A 171 -2.66 14.81 3.20
N GLN A 172 -3.43 15.85 3.55
CA GLN A 172 -3.01 17.24 3.33
C GLN A 172 -1.76 17.60 4.15
N ARG A 173 -1.66 17.13 5.41
CA ARG A 173 -0.45 17.29 6.22
C ARG A 173 0.75 16.55 5.62
N ILE A 174 0.57 15.31 5.17
CA ILE A 174 1.61 14.53 4.49
C ILE A 174 2.06 15.21 3.20
N GLY A 175 1.14 15.75 2.40
CA GLY A 175 1.47 16.52 1.20
C GLY A 175 2.32 17.75 1.53
N GLY A 176 1.99 18.46 2.62
CA GLY A 176 2.80 19.58 3.12
C GLY A 176 4.20 19.15 3.55
N VAL A 177 4.32 18.06 4.32
CA VAL A 177 5.62 17.50 4.73
C VAL A 177 6.44 17.04 3.52
N GLY A 178 5.80 16.42 2.52
CA GLY A 178 6.45 15.99 1.28
C GLY A 178 7.04 17.16 0.48
N LEU A 179 6.36 18.31 0.45
CA LEU A 179 6.89 19.53 -0.16
C LEU A 179 8.11 20.06 0.60
N THR A 180 8.04 20.09 1.94
CA THR A 180 9.18 20.51 2.77
C THR A 180 10.39 19.58 2.61
N ILE A 181 10.17 18.26 2.55
CA ILE A 181 11.25 17.29 2.29
C ILE A 181 11.84 17.52 0.89
N HIS A 182 11.01 17.78 -0.12
CA HIS A 182 11.51 18.07 -1.46
C HIS A 182 12.39 19.32 -1.52
N GLU A 183 11.98 20.41 -0.86
CA GLU A 183 12.80 21.62 -0.77
C GLU A 183 14.12 21.38 -0.02
N GLU A 184 14.10 20.60 1.06
CA GLU A 184 15.29 20.24 1.82
C GLU A 184 16.25 19.35 1.00
N LEU A 185 15.73 18.40 0.21
CA LEU A 185 16.53 17.57 -0.70
C LEU A 185 17.20 18.41 -1.79
N LEU A 186 16.49 19.38 -2.38
CA LEU A 186 17.10 20.33 -3.32
C LEU A 186 18.18 21.19 -2.65
N GLY A 187 17.97 21.56 -1.38
CA GLY A 187 18.98 22.23 -0.56
C GLY A 187 20.24 21.38 -0.37
N GLN A 188 20.06 20.09 -0.06
CA GLN A 188 21.16 19.14 0.12
C GLN A 188 21.90 18.84 -1.19
N GLU A 189 21.21 18.77 -2.33
CA GLU A 189 21.84 18.62 -3.66
C GLU A 189 22.84 19.76 -3.92
N LYS A 190 22.42 21.00 -3.63
CA LYS A 190 23.29 22.18 -3.77
C LYS A 190 24.49 22.14 -2.82
N ILE A 191 24.30 21.68 -1.59
CA ILE A 191 25.40 21.54 -0.62
C ILE A 191 26.40 20.46 -1.08
N LEU A 192 25.91 19.35 -1.67
CA LEU A 192 26.77 18.31 -2.23
C LEU A 192 27.56 18.80 -3.45
N GLU A 193 26.94 19.62 -4.31
CA GLU A 193 27.62 20.24 -5.44
C GLU A 193 28.76 21.16 -4.98
N ASP A 194 28.52 21.97 -3.95
CA ASP A 194 29.53 22.87 -3.37
C ASP A 194 30.68 22.08 -2.71
N LEU A 195 30.35 21.01 -1.98
CA LEU A 195 31.35 20.09 -1.40
C LEU A 195 32.19 19.40 -2.49
N SER A 196 31.58 19.05 -3.62
CA SER A 196 32.30 18.48 -4.77
C SER A 196 33.28 19.48 -5.37
N LEU A 197 32.87 20.76 -5.50
CA LEU A 197 33.77 21.82 -5.99
C LEU A 197 34.93 22.07 -5.03
N GLU A 198 34.69 22.06 -3.71
CA GLU A 198 35.75 22.15 -2.71
C GLU A 198 36.68 20.93 -2.75
N MET A 199 36.14 19.73 -2.95
CA MET A 199 36.91 18.50 -3.11
C MET A 199 37.80 18.55 -4.36
N ASP A 200 37.28 19.02 -5.49
CA ASP A 200 38.05 19.17 -6.73
C ASP A 200 39.17 20.22 -6.57
N SER A 201 38.88 21.33 -5.88
CA SER A 201 39.88 22.36 -5.56
C SER A 201 40.99 21.83 -4.65
N THR A 202 40.64 21.07 -3.63
CA THR A 202 41.61 20.44 -2.73
C THR A 202 42.40 19.32 -3.41
N SER A 203 41.76 18.54 -4.29
CA SER A 203 42.41 17.54 -5.15
C SER A 203 43.44 18.18 -6.09
N ASN A 204 43.06 19.25 -6.80
CA ASN A 204 43.98 20.00 -7.66
C ASN A 204 45.17 20.60 -6.89
N ARG A 205 44.94 21.06 -5.65
CA ARG A 205 46.01 21.55 -4.78
C ARG A 205 46.95 20.43 -4.33
N LEU A 206 46.42 19.26 -4.00
CA LEU A 206 47.20 18.08 -3.66
C LEU A 206 48.03 17.59 -4.84
N ASP A 207 47.43 17.55 -6.03
CA ASP A 207 48.12 17.13 -7.25
C ASP A 207 49.27 18.08 -7.60
N PHE A 208 49.07 19.40 -7.45
CA PHE A 208 50.14 20.39 -7.61
C PHE A 208 51.30 20.17 -6.62
N VAL A 209 50.99 19.89 -5.35
CA VAL A 209 52.01 19.56 -4.34
C VAL A 209 52.73 18.25 -4.67
N GLN A 210 52.01 17.26 -5.17
CA GLN A 210 52.55 15.95 -5.52
C GLN A 210 53.48 16.01 -6.74
N VAL A 211 53.14 16.82 -7.75
CA VAL A 211 53.99 17.12 -8.90
C VAL A 211 55.23 17.91 -8.48
N ALA A 212 55.09 18.90 -7.59
CA ALA A 212 56.21 19.67 -7.06
C ALA A 212 57.18 18.84 -6.20
N LEU A 213 56.72 17.74 -5.60
CA LEU A 213 57.55 16.81 -4.82
C LEU A 213 58.26 15.76 -5.69
N HIS A 214 57.89 15.60 -6.96
CA HIS A 214 58.50 14.65 -7.90
C HIS A 214 59.50 15.29 -8.89
N ILE A 215 59.84 16.58 -8.70
CA ILE A 215 60.91 17.31 -9.39
C ILE A 215 62.01 17.65 -8.40
#